data_AF-A0A1I6LBX9-F1
#
_entry.id   AF-A0A1I6LBX9-F1
#
_cell.length_a   1.000
_cell.length_b   1.000
_cell.length_c   1.000
_cell.angle_alpha   90.00
_cell.angle_beta   90.00
_cell.angle_gamma   90.00
#
_symmetry.space_group_name_H-M   'P 1'
#
loop_
_entity.id
_entity.type
_entity.pdbx_description
1 polymer ?
#
loop_
_entity_poly.entity_id
_entity_poly.type
_entity_poly.pdbx_seq_one_letter_code
_entity_poly.pdbx_strand_id
1 'polypeptide(L)'
;MITRIREVRRAKGMTLAEVGAACEPPTTAQTIGRLETGTRTVSVGWLNRIAHALGVAAGDLVELPEQADLPVAALLGRDGAQAPRRAQVATPPQVLPGMVAVTVDAGVGDYRAGDVLWCERLGGDALAQALNRDLLVPLAAGRFAFGRLLEIGGDGELKLLPPAAGAKPQAIPAPAWGAVARTLVRAV
;
A
#
# COMPACT_ATOMS: atom_id res chain seq x y z
N MET A 1 -5.98 5.11 -16.58
CA MET A 1 -6.18 6.21 -15.64
C MET A 1 -7.46 6.91 -16.05
N ILE A 2 -8.52 6.77 -15.26
CA ILE A 2 -9.75 7.52 -15.49
C ILE A 2 -9.56 8.85 -14.76
N THR A 3 -9.78 9.96 -15.46
CA THR A 3 -9.51 11.32 -14.94
C THR A 3 -10.82 12.02 -14.60
N ARG A 4 -10.90 12.66 -13.45
CA ARG A 4 -12.06 13.45 -12.98
C ARG A 4 -12.03 14.92 -13.43
N ILE A 5 -11.13 15.26 -14.36
CA ILE A 5 -10.90 16.64 -14.84
C ILE A 5 -12.21 17.32 -15.26
N ARG A 6 -13.06 16.62 -16.01
CA ARG A 6 -14.35 17.15 -16.48
C ARG A 6 -15.32 17.48 -15.34
N GLU A 7 -15.37 16.62 -14.33
CA GLU A 7 -16.24 16.80 -13.17
C GLU A 7 -15.80 18.01 -12.36
N VAL A 8 -14.51 18.08 -12.03
CA VAL A 8 -13.93 19.16 -11.23
C VAL A 8 -14.06 20.50 -11.96
N ARG A 9 -13.77 20.55 -13.27
CA ARG A 9 -13.97 21.76 -14.07
C ARG A 9 -15.43 22.23 -14.03
N ARG A 10 -16.39 21.31 -14.21
CA ARG A 10 -17.83 21.64 -14.16
C ARG A 10 -18.25 22.15 -12.78
N ALA A 11 -17.74 21.55 -11.71
CA ALA A 11 -17.99 22.01 -10.34
C ALA A 11 -17.43 23.41 -10.08
N LYS A 12 -16.28 23.75 -10.69
CA LYS A 12 -15.69 25.09 -10.68
C LYS A 12 -16.38 26.09 -11.62
N GLY A 13 -17.37 25.65 -12.42
CA GLY A 13 -18.08 26.49 -13.38
C GLY A 13 -17.24 26.95 -14.57
N MET A 14 -16.06 26.37 -14.80
CA MET A 14 -15.13 26.84 -15.83
C MET A 14 -15.40 26.19 -17.20
N THR A 15 -15.18 26.93 -18.28
CA THR A 15 -15.21 26.42 -19.65
C THR A 15 -13.86 25.77 -20.03
N LEU A 16 -13.85 24.95 -21.08
CA LEU A 16 -12.60 24.37 -21.60
C LEU A 16 -11.59 25.44 -22.04
N ALA A 17 -12.08 26.57 -22.55
CA ALA A 17 -11.25 27.69 -22.97
C ALA A 17 -10.63 28.42 -21.77
N GLU A 18 -11.40 28.62 -20.70
CA GLU A 18 -10.92 29.24 -19.46
C GLU A 18 -9.84 28.39 -18.78
N VAL A 19 -10.05 27.07 -18.69
CA VAL A 19 -9.02 26.16 -18.15
C VAL A 19 -7.77 26.15 -19.03
N GLY A 20 -7.94 26.18 -20.36
CA GLY A 20 -6.83 26.27 -21.29
C GLY A 20 -6.01 27.55 -21.14
N ALA A 21 -6.68 28.68 -20.92
CA ALA A 21 -6.06 29.98 -20.70
C ALA A 21 -5.36 30.07 -19.34
N ALA A 22 -5.93 29.44 -18.30
CA ALA A 22 -5.35 29.41 -16.95
C ALA A 22 -4.19 28.41 -16.78
N CYS A 23 -3.92 27.57 -17.78
CA CYS A 23 -2.77 26.68 -17.79
C CYS A 23 -1.46 27.45 -18.04
N GLU A 24 -0.36 26.97 -17.45
CA GLU A 24 0.99 27.50 -17.72
C GLU A 24 1.92 26.40 -18.30
N PRO A 25 2.39 26.54 -19.55
CA PRO A 25 2.00 27.55 -20.53
C PRO A 25 0.53 27.39 -21.00
N PRO A 26 -0.12 28.47 -21.48
CA PRO A 26 -1.49 28.42 -21.98
C PRO A 26 -1.67 27.40 -23.10
N THR A 27 -2.85 26.79 -23.14
CA THR A 27 -3.20 25.78 -24.12
C THR A 27 -4.61 25.97 -24.68
N THR A 28 -5.00 25.14 -25.63
CA THR A 28 -6.28 25.24 -26.32
C THR A 28 -7.38 24.43 -25.65
N ALA A 29 -8.62 24.89 -25.77
CA ALA A 29 -9.82 24.15 -25.35
C ALA A 29 -9.88 22.73 -25.93
N GLN A 30 -9.39 22.54 -27.16
CA GLN A 30 -9.31 21.23 -27.82
C GLN A 30 -8.33 20.29 -27.10
N THR A 31 -7.21 20.82 -26.60
CA THR A 31 -6.24 20.02 -25.84
C THR A 31 -6.84 19.57 -24.51
N ILE A 32 -7.48 20.49 -23.76
CA ILE A 32 -8.19 20.16 -22.52
C ILE A 32 -9.30 19.13 -22.79
N GLY A 33 -10.11 19.34 -23.83
CA GLY A 33 -11.19 18.43 -24.19
C GLY A 33 -10.73 17.00 -24.48
N ARG A 34 -9.59 16.82 -25.16
CA ARG A 34 -9.03 15.48 -25.39
C ARG A 34 -8.49 14.81 -24.14
N LEU A 35 -7.95 15.60 -23.21
CA LEU A 35 -7.50 15.10 -21.90
C LEU A 35 -8.71 14.68 -21.04
N GLU A 36 -9.82 15.42 -21.11
CA GLU A 36 -11.08 15.06 -20.43
C GLU A 36 -11.75 13.81 -20.99
N THR A 37 -11.68 13.57 -22.31
CA THR A 37 -12.32 12.41 -22.96
C THR A 37 -11.44 11.17 -23.01
N GLY A 38 -10.22 11.22 -22.44
CA GLY A 38 -9.34 10.06 -22.35
C GLY A 38 -8.74 9.59 -23.69
N THR A 39 -8.86 10.38 -24.76
CA THR A 39 -8.27 10.08 -26.09
C THR A 39 -6.74 10.21 -26.12
N ARG A 40 -6.15 10.71 -25.02
CA ARG A 40 -4.70 10.70 -24.73
C ARG A 40 -4.46 10.35 -23.26
N THR A 41 -3.43 9.55 -22.99
CA THR A 41 -2.92 9.34 -21.63
C THR A 41 -2.41 10.67 -21.06
N VAL A 42 -2.98 11.10 -19.93
CA VAL A 42 -2.57 12.32 -19.23
C VAL A 42 -1.27 12.06 -18.48
N SER A 43 -0.22 12.81 -18.79
CA SER A 43 1.04 12.74 -18.03
C SER A 43 0.92 13.46 -16.69
N VAL A 44 1.77 13.11 -15.73
CA VAL A 44 1.82 13.79 -14.41
C VAL A 44 2.03 15.30 -14.55
N GLY A 45 2.87 15.72 -15.50
CA GLY A 45 3.08 17.15 -15.79
C GLY A 45 1.82 17.86 -16.27
N TRP A 46 1.00 17.22 -17.09
CA TRP A 46 -0.30 17.76 -17.51
C TRP A 46 -1.31 17.78 -16.37
N LEU A 47 -1.34 16.73 -15.54
CA LEU A 47 -2.21 16.65 -14.37
C LEU A 47 -1.94 17.81 -13.41
N ASN A 48 -0.67 18.05 -13.08
CA ASN A 48 -0.27 19.16 -12.20
C ASN A 48 -0.62 20.52 -12.78
N ARG A 49 -0.43 20.71 -14.09
CA ARG A 49 -0.80 21.96 -14.78
C ARG A 49 -2.29 22.24 -14.71
N ILE A 50 -3.11 21.22 -14.98
CA ILE A 50 -4.58 21.35 -14.93
C ILE A 50 -5.05 21.53 -13.48
N ALA A 51 -4.42 20.86 -12.52
CA ALA A 51 -4.71 21.03 -11.10
C ALA A 51 -4.46 22.47 -10.64
N HIS A 52 -3.34 23.06 -11.07
CA HIS A 52 -3.03 24.47 -10.83
C HIS A 52 -4.07 25.39 -11.47
N ALA A 53 -4.41 25.18 -12.75
CA ALA A 53 -5.41 25.97 -13.47
C ALA A 53 -6.81 25.91 -12.83
N LEU A 54 -7.17 24.77 -12.21
CA LEU A 54 -8.46 24.57 -11.53
C LEU A 54 -8.41 24.93 -10.03
N GLY A 55 -7.23 25.24 -9.48
CA GLY A 55 -7.03 25.51 -8.07
C GLY A 55 -7.43 24.33 -7.17
N VAL A 56 -6.98 23.12 -7.51
CA VAL A 56 -7.18 21.88 -6.74
C VAL A 56 -5.87 21.10 -6.60
N ALA A 57 -5.83 20.08 -5.73
CA ALA A 57 -4.69 19.17 -5.69
C ALA A 57 -4.73 18.22 -6.89
N ALA A 58 -3.57 17.81 -7.40
CA ALA A 58 -3.51 16.89 -8.54
C ALA A 58 -4.21 15.54 -8.28
N GLY A 59 -4.25 15.10 -7.02
CA GLY A 59 -4.97 13.90 -6.59
C GLY A 59 -6.49 14.00 -6.80
N ASP A 60 -7.07 15.19 -6.71
CA ASP A 60 -8.52 15.41 -6.89
C ASP A 60 -8.96 15.19 -8.35
N LEU A 61 -8.02 15.23 -9.29
CA LEU A 61 -8.26 15.05 -10.72
C LEU A 61 -8.16 13.61 -11.19
N VAL A 62 -7.81 12.68 -10.31
CA VAL A 62 -7.65 11.26 -10.64
C VAL A 62 -8.80 10.49 -10.00
N GLU A 63 -9.41 9.58 -10.77
CA GLU A 63 -10.30 8.59 -10.19
C GLU A 63 -9.41 7.49 -9.61
N LEU A 64 -9.30 7.47 -8.28
CA LEU A 64 -8.79 6.30 -7.58
C LEU A 64 -9.77 5.16 -7.88
N PRO A 65 -9.32 3.96 -8.27
CA PRO A 65 -10.23 2.84 -8.43
C PRO A 65 -10.99 2.68 -7.11
N GLU A 66 -12.31 2.79 -7.18
CA GLU A 66 -13.19 2.60 -6.04
C GLU A 66 -12.93 1.17 -5.53
N GLN A 67 -12.18 1.06 -4.45
CA GLN A 67 -11.96 -0.20 -3.77
C GLN A 67 -13.20 -0.48 -2.96
N ALA A 68 -14.18 -1.08 -3.63
CA ALA A 68 -15.42 -1.47 -2.99
C ALA A 68 -15.11 -2.44 -1.84
N ASP A 69 -15.72 -2.16 -0.70
CA ASP A 69 -15.81 -3.08 0.42
C ASP A 69 -16.31 -4.45 -0.07
N LEU A 70 -15.63 -5.52 0.31
CA LEU A 70 -15.98 -6.87 -0.10
C LEU A 70 -17.02 -7.44 0.86
N PRO A 71 -18.17 -7.95 0.41
CA PRO A 71 -19.14 -8.60 1.30
C PRO A 71 -18.52 -9.86 1.91
N VAL A 72 -18.61 -9.99 3.24
CA VAL A 72 -18.13 -11.19 3.94
C VAL A 72 -19.17 -12.30 3.77
N ALA A 73 -18.85 -13.27 2.92
CA ALA A 73 -19.73 -14.42 2.68
C ALA A 73 -19.69 -15.48 3.81
N ALA A 74 -18.53 -15.65 4.47
CA ALA A 74 -18.33 -16.67 5.49
C ALA A 74 -17.28 -16.25 6.53
N LEU A 75 -17.40 -16.83 7.74
CA LEU A 75 -16.41 -16.82 8.81
C LEU A 75 -15.78 -18.21 8.90
N LEU A 76 -14.46 -18.31 8.79
CA LEU A 76 -13.72 -19.57 8.94
C LEU A 76 -13.22 -19.72 10.37
N GLY A 77 -13.74 -20.73 11.09
CA GLY A 77 -13.35 -21.05 12.45
C GLY A 77 -12.85 -22.50 12.59
N ARG A 78 -12.69 -22.95 13.84
CA ARG A 78 -12.27 -24.33 14.15
C ARG A 78 -13.26 -25.38 13.62
N ASP A 79 -14.54 -25.05 13.59
CA ASP A 79 -15.62 -25.94 13.15
C ASP A 79 -15.92 -25.80 11.64
N GLY A 80 -15.06 -25.13 10.88
CA GLY A 80 -15.23 -24.89 9.44
C GLY A 80 -15.82 -23.52 9.09
N ALA A 81 -16.32 -23.40 7.85
CA ALA A 81 -16.87 -22.16 7.31
C ALA A 81 -18.36 -22.00 7.66
N GLN A 82 -18.74 -20.86 8.22
CA GLN A 82 -20.12 -20.57 8.65
C GLN A 82 -20.57 -19.19 8.14
N ALA A 83 -21.86 -19.00 7.92
CA ALA A 83 -22.40 -17.70 7.54
C ALA A 83 -22.32 -16.69 8.71
N PRO A 84 -22.01 -15.40 8.44
CA PRO A 84 -22.07 -14.35 9.46
C PRO A 84 -23.49 -14.17 10.03
N ARG A 85 -23.61 -13.90 11.34
CA ARG A 85 -24.92 -13.61 11.98
C ARG A 85 -25.56 -12.29 11.55
N ARG A 86 -24.77 -11.39 10.98
CA ARG A 86 -25.17 -10.06 10.46
C ARG A 86 -24.33 -9.74 9.24
N ALA A 87 -24.88 -8.92 8.34
CA ALA A 87 -24.14 -8.40 7.19
C ALA A 87 -22.83 -7.76 7.64
N GLN A 88 -21.74 -8.13 6.97
CA GLN A 88 -20.38 -7.67 7.26
C GLN A 88 -19.66 -7.41 5.95
N VAL A 89 -18.70 -6.50 6.01
CA VAL A 89 -17.84 -6.15 4.88
C VAL A 89 -16.38 -6.21 5.31
N ALA A 90 -15.50 -6.59 4.38
CA ALA A 90 -14.06 -6.57 4.53
C ALA A 90 -13.51 -5.44 3.66
N THR A 91 -12.88 -4.46 4.30
CA THR A 91 -12.26 -3.33 3.60
C THR A 91 -10.92 -3.76 3.00
N PRO A 92 -10.69 -3.51 1.69
CA PRO A 92 -9.41 -3.80 1.06
C PRO A 92 -8.23 -3.10 1.77
N PRO A 93 -7.09 -3.78 1.95
CA PRO A 93 -5.92 -3.19 2.58
C PRO A 93 -5.35 -2.05 1.73
N GLN A 94 -4.94 -0.96 2.37
CA GLN A 94 -4.34 0.22 1.74
C GLN A 94 -2.82 0.21 1.90
N VAL A 95 -2.09 0.67 0.88
CA VAL A 95 -0.64 0.88 0.98
C VAL A 95 -0.38 2.20 1.69
N LEU A 96 0.28 2.15 2.86
CA LEU A 96 0.68 3.33 3.61
C LEU A 96 2.07 3.82 3.18
N PRO A 97 2.37 5.13 3.29
CA PRO A 97 3.69 5.65 2.99
C PRO A 97 4.80 4.94 3.79
N GLY A 98 5.90 4.58 3.13
CA GLY A 98 7.06 3.95 3.78
C GLY A 98 6.94 2.45 4.03
N MET A 99 5.83 1.81 3.62
CA MET A 99 5.72 0.35 3.60
C MET A 99 6.74 -0.27 2.63
N VAL A 100 7.21 -1.46 2.98
CA VAL A 100 8.08 -2.30 2.14
C VAL A 100 7.41 -3.65 1.88
N ALA A 101 7.81 -4.34 0.82
CA ALA A 101 7.24 -5.65 0.47
C ALA A 101 8.28 -6.77 0.61
N VAL A 102 7.82 -7.95 1.00
CA VAL A 102 8.58 -9.21 0.92
C VAL A 102 7.81 -10.16 0.01
N THR A 103 8.44 -10.62 -1.06
CA THR A 103 7.90 -11.64 -1.96
C THR A 103 8.39 -13.01 -1.52
N VAL A 104 7.49 -13.97 -1.37
CA VAL A 104 7.81 -15.34 -0.96
C VAL A 104 8.08 -16.17 -2.21
N ASP A 105 9.35 -16.51 -2.44
CA ASP A 105 9.78 -17.28 -3.61
C ASP A 105 9.44 -18.77 -3.49
N ALA A 106 9.61 -19.34 -2.30
CA ALA A 106 9.28 -20.72 -1.98
C ALA A 106 8.45 -20.82 -0.70
N GLY A 107 7.53 -21.79 -0.64
CA GLY A 107 6.67 -21.98 0.52
C GLY A 107 7.47 -22.30 1.80
N VAL A 108 7.13 -21.62 2.89
CA VAL A 108 7.81 -21.77 4.20
C VAL A 108 6.86 -21.37 5.32
N GLY A 109 6.73 -22.22 6.35
CA GLY A 109 5.80 -22.00 7.45
C GLY A 109 4.37 -21.82 6.93
N ASP A 110 3.74 -20.70 7.30
CA ASP A 110 2.38 -20.35 6.87
C ASP A 110 2.32 -19.68 5.48
N TYR A 111 3.48 -19.37 4.88
CA TYR A 111 3.59 -18.67 3.61
C TYR A 111 3.74 -19.62 2.42
N ARG A 112 3.13 -19.26 1.29
CA ARG A 112 3.19 -20.01 0.02
C ARG A 112 4.01 -19.23 -1.00
N ALA A 113 4.59 -19.96 -1.95
CA ALA A 113 5.25 -19.35 -3.11
C ALA A 113 4.28 -18.41 -3.84
N GLY A 114 4.76 -17.20 -4.18
CA GLY A 114 3.95 -16.14 -4.77
C GLY A 114 3.23 -15.23 -3.76
N ASP A 115 3.24 -15.53 -2.46
CA ASP A 115 2.70 -14.61 -1.45
C ASP A 115 3.52 -13.30 -1.44
N VAL A 116 2.83 -12.18 -1.24
CA VAL A 116 3.44 -10.87 -1.03
C VAL A 116 3.04 -10.36 0.35
N LEU A 117 4.03 -10.16 1.22
CA LEU A 117 3.85 -9.56 2.53
C LEU A 117 4.02 -8.05 2.40
N TRP A 118 3.05 -7.28 2.88
CA TRP A 118 3.17 -5.84 3.04
C TRP A 118 3.55 -5.53 4.47
N CYS A 119 4.71 -4.89 4.62
CA CYS A 119 5.33 -4.67 5.89
C CYS A 119 5.38 -3.17 6.21
N GLU A 120 4.96 -2.81 7.41
CA GLU A 120 5.12 -1.47 7.96
C GLU A 120 6.53 -1.31 8.51
N ARG A 121 7.24 -0.26 8.10
CA ARG A 121 8.60 0.00 8.58
C ARG A 121 8.57 0.71 9.94
N LEU A 122 9.30 0.16 10.90
CA LEU A 122 9.48 0.65 12.25
C LEU A 122 10.93 1.10 12.47
N GLY A 123 11.12 2.21 13.16
CA GLY A 123 12.43 2.58 13.72
C GLY A 123 12.84 1.64 14.84
N GLY A 124 14.15 1.60 15.16
CA GLY A 124 14.69 0.75 16.22
C GLY A 124 14.00 0.93 17.59
N ASP A 125 13.63 2.17 17.92
CA ASP A 125 12.88 2.56 19.11
C ASP A 125 11.43 2.03 19.15
N ALA A 126 10.85 1.74 17.99
CA ALA A 126 9.48 1.24 17.85
C ALA A 126 9.39 -0.30 17.73
N LEU A 127 10.52 -1.02 17.69
CA LEU A 127 10.54 -2.47 17.46
C LEU A 127 9.79 -3.29 18.52
N ALA A 128 9.65 -2.76 19.74
CA ALA A 128 8.85 -3.38 20.80
C ALA A 128 7.38 -3.63 20.39
N GLN A 129 6.86 -2.82 19.46
CA GLN A 129 5.49 -2.96 18.94
C GLN A 129 5.32 -4.21 18.04
N ALA A 130 6.42 -4.79 17.57
CA ALA A 130 6.42 -5.98 16.72
C ALA A 130 6.58 -7.29 17.51
N LEU A 131 6.55 -7.27 18.85
CA LEU A 131 6.66 -8.49 19.65
C LEU A 131 5.56 -9.50 19.28
N ASN A 132 5.95 -10.76 19.12
CA ASN A 132 5.10 -11.87 18.65
C ASN A 132 4.53 -11.69 17.23
N ARG A 133 5.11 -10.80 16.42
CA ARG A 133 4.77 -10.61 15.00
C ARG A 133 5.93 -11.02 14.12
N ASP A 134 5.61 -11.32 12.86
CA ASP A 134 6.62 -11.64 11.87
C ASP A 134 7.25 -10.33 11.37
N LEU A 135 8.58 -10.28 11.42
CA LEU A 135 9.38 -9.08 11.28
C LEU A 135 10.54 -9.34 10.33
N LEU A 136 10.71 -8.46 9.35
CA LEU A 136 11.90 -8.34 8.51
C LEU A 136 12.89 -7.41 9.21
N VAL A 137 14.15 -7.81 9.31
CA VAL A 137 15.22 -6.95 9.84
C VAL A 137 16.45 -6.98 8.92
N PRO A 138 17.12 -5.83 8.70
CA PRO A 138 18.36 -5.78 7.95
C PRO A 138 19.50 -6.45 8.74
N LEU A 139 20.40 -7.10 8.00
CA LEU A 139 21.66 -7.63 8.48
C LEU A 139 22.82 -6.95 7.73
N ALA A 140 24.05 -7.24 8.14
CA ALA A 140 25.24 -6.78 7.45
C ALA A 140 25.27 -7.25 5.97
N ALA A 141 25.88 -6.40 5.13
CA ALA A 141 26.07 -6.63 3.69
C ALA A 141 24.76 -6.77 2.88
N GLY A 142 23.72 -6.01 3.23
CA GLY A 142 22.47 -5.96 2.47
C GLY A 142 21.61 -7.23 2.59
N ARG A 143 21.94 -8.10 3.55
CA ARG A 143 21.15 -9.31 3.85
C ARG A 143 19.98 -8.95 4.75
N PHE A 144 19.03 -9.87 4.87
CA PHE A 144 17.88 -9.74 5.75
C PHE A 144 17.66 -11.02 6.55
N ALA A 145 17.12 -10.87 7.76
CA ALA A 145 16.49 -11.94 8.51
C ALA A 145 14.98 -11.69 8.52
N PHE A 146 14.22 -12.77 8.48
CA PHE A 146 12.77 -12.74 8.60
C PHE A 146 12.29 -13.83 9.56
N GLY A 147 11.39 -13.47 10.47
CA GLY A 147 10.86 -14.42 11.44
C GLY A 147 10.00 -13.75 12.50
N ARG A 148 9.46 -14.53 13.42
CA ARG A 148 8.69 -14.02 14.55
C ARG A 148 9.60 -13.42 15.60
N LEU A 149 9.39 -12.15 15.95
CA LEU A 149 10.09 -11.51 17.05
C LEU A 149 9.59 -12.10 18.38
N LEU A 150 10.46 -12.77 19.12
CA LEU A 150 10.13 -13.41 20.40
C LEU A 150 10.49 -12.54 21.60
N GLU A 151 11.59 -11.78 21.50
CA GLU A 151 12.17 -11.06 22.63
C GLU A 151 13.01 -9.88 22.13
N ILE A 152 13.09 -8.84 22.96
CA ILE A 152 14.01 -7.70 22.79
C ILE A 152 14.84 -7.59 24.07
N GLY A 153 16.15 -7.74 23.95
CA GLY A 153 17.11 -7.57 25.03
C GLY A 153 17.28 -6.10 25.44
N GLY A 154 17.85 -5.87 26.62
CA GLY A 154 18.06 -4.52 27.16
C GLY A 154 19.03 -3.64 26.37
N ASP A 155 19.88 -4.26 25.54
CA ASP A 155 20.81 -3.62 24.60
C ASP A 155 20.21 -3.43 23.20
N GLY A 156 18.94 -3.81 23.00
CA GLY A 156 18.25 -3.78 21.71
C GLY A 156 18.47 -5.03 20.85
N GLU A 157 19.19 -6.05 21.33
CA GLU A 157 19.29 -7.33 20.62
C GLU A 157 17.91 -7.97 20.44
N LEU A 158 17.63 -8.48 19.24
CA LEU A 158 16.37 -9.16 18.95
C LEU A 158 16.55 -10.66 18.93
N LYS A 159 15.58 -11.38 19.49
CA LYS A 159 15.47 -12.83 19.31
C LYS A 159 14.38 -13.13 18.28
N LEU A 160 14.79 -13.58 17.09
CA LEU A 160 13.90 -13.85 15.97
C LEU A 160 13.82 -15.35 15.69
N LEU A 161 12.61 -15.89 15.52
CA LEU A 161 12.38 -17.28 15.14
C LEU A 161 12.04 -17.36 13.64
N PRO A 162 12.91 -17.95 12.79
CA PRO A 162 12.60 -18.13 11.38
C PRO A 162 11.31 -18.96 11.17
N PRO A 163 10.56 -18.73 10.08
CA PRO A 163 9.27 -19.40 9.84
C PRO A 163 9.39 -20.89 9.48
N ALA A 164 10.60 -21.38 9.18
CA ALA A 164 10.82 -22.78 8.83
C ALA A 164 10.54 -23.72 10.02
N ALA A 165 9.88 -24.84 9.75
CA ALA A 165 9.58 -25.84 10.78
C ALA A 165 10.88 -26.35 11.44
N GLY A 166 10.90 -26.38 12.77
CA GLY A 166 12.07 -26.81 13.54
C GLY A 166 13.23 -25.81 13.57
N ALA A 167 13.06 -24.60 13.02
CA ALA A 167 14.07 -23.55 13.13
C ALA A 167 14.33 -23.18 14.59
N LYS A 168 15.58 -22.80 14.89
CA LYS A 168 15.97 -22.29 16.19
C LYS A 168 15.91 -20.75 16.19
N PRO A 169 15.56 -20.11 17.33
CA PRO A 169 15.69 -18.67 17.45
C PRO A 169 17.13 -18.22 17.17
N GLN A 170 17.26 -17.11 16.47
CA GLN A 170 18.52 -16.42 16.17
C GLN A 170 18.57 -15.07 16.89
N ALA A 171 19.75 -14.71 17.40
CA ALA A 171 20.03 -13.39 17.94
C ALA A 171 20.40 -12.44 16.79
N ILE A 172 19.79 -11.25 16.77
CA ILE A 172 20.07 -10.21 15.79
C ILE A 172 20.52 -8.95 16.53
N PRO A 173 21.75 -8.46 16.29
CA PRO A 173 22.27 -7.27 16.96
C PRO A 173 21.45 -6.03 16.62
N ALA A 174 21.05 -5.28 17.64
CA ALA A 174 20.25 -4.05 17.62
C ALA A 174 20.11 -3.36 16.24
N PRO A 175 19.15 -3.79 15.40
CA PRO A 175 19.03 -3.25 14.06
C PRO A 175 18.42 -1.84 14.12
N ALA A 176 18.91 -0.94 13.27
CA ALA A 176 18.44 0.44 13.23
C ALA A 176 16.95 0.57 12.81
N TRP A 177 16.40 -0.44 12.15
CA TRP A 177 15.00 -0.50 11.74
C TRP A 177 14.55 -1.95 11.54
N GLY A 178 13.24 -2.17 11.48
CA GLY A 178 12.63 -3.43 11.05
C GLY A 178 11.33 -3.17 10.30
N ALA A 179 10.76 -4.18 9.64
CA ALA A 179 9.47 -4.05 8.97
C ALA A 179 8.53 -5.19 9.34
N VAL A 180 7.45 -4.87 10.04
CA VAL A 180 6.49 -5.84 10.58
C VAL A 180 5.47 -6.21 9.51
N ALA A 181 5.26 -7.50 9.28
CA ALA A 181 4.25 -7.98 8.34
C ALA A 181 2.84 -7.61 8.84
N ARG A 182 2.08 -6.86 8.03
CA ARG A 182 0.71 -6.41 8.35
C ARG A 182 -0.35 -7.10 7.49
N THR A 183 -0.03 -7.30 6.22
CA THR A 183 -0.95 -7.87 5.22
C THR A 183 -0.24 -8.96 4.44
N LEU A 184 -0.93 -10.08 4.22
CA LEU A 184 -0.52 -11.10 3.26
C LEU A 184 -1.45 -11.02 2.06
N VAL A 185 -0.88 -10.81 0.88
CA VAL A 185 -1.60 -10.86 -0.39
C VAL A 185 -1.20 -12.16 -1.10
N ARG A 186 -2.19 -12.96 -1.42
CA ARG A 186 -2.03 -14.16 -2.25
C ARG A 186 -2.71 -13.89 -3.59
N ALA A 187 -1.91 -13.54 -4.59
CA ALA A 187 -2.39 -13.34 -5.95
C ALA A 187 -2.71 -14.70 -6.61
N VAL A 188 -3.66 -14.69 -7.53
CA VAL A 188 -4.12 -15.84 -8.31
C VAL A 188 -3.17 -16.10 -9.48
#